data_AF-A0A966ALV4-F1
#
_entry.id   AF-A0A966ALV4-F1
#
_cell.length_a   1.000
_cell.length_b   1.000
_cell.length_c   1.000
_cell.angle_alpha   90.00
_cell.angle_beta   90.00
_cell.angle_gamma   90.00
#
_symmetry.space_group_name_H-M   'P 1'
#
loop_
_entity.id
_entity.type
_entity.pdbx_description
1 polymer ?
#
loop_
_entity_poly.entity_id
_entity_poly.type
_entity_poly.pdbx_seq_one_letter_code
_entity_poly.pdbx_strand_id
1 'polypeptide(L)'
;MGKEENSDNVAVTALRGVGPRVAERLAALGIESLQDLLFHLPLRYQDRTRLSAIGSLRQGQEAVVCGEIQITQIQYGRRRSLISVIHDGTGSISLRFFYFGQSQQKRLARGERVVCFGEVRRGPKGLEMVHPEYRLMNETEDVTTEDHLTPIYPTTEGLHQKNWQRLTDQALERLETDATLRDFVPGDILARHGFAPLKESLHAVHRPPPGSDPDNPESDIGRGRRRLAFDELIARHLSLRLLRQRMDRDASPPMQTTGHLRARFVAQLPFTLTGAQRRVIDEICADLEKTHPMQRLVQGDVGSGKTVVAAMAALQAIEAGFQVAFMAPTELLAEQHMGNFLAWLEPLEIPLAWLSGKLTARARDTALKSVASGQPMLIVGTHALFQEQVDFPNLGLVIVDEQHRFGVHQRLALRDKGQRTGKQPHQLIMTATPIPRTLAMAVYADLDTSVIDELPPGRQAIETAVLPDSRRPEVVARVHAACREGQQAYWVCTLIEDSEALEAQAAEETYRSLSAALPELRIALVHGRMKSADKEQIMAAFKDGSLDLLVATTVIEVGVDVP
;
A
#
# COMPACT_ATOMS: atom_id res chain seq x y z
N MET A 1 -24.75 26.36 -6.10
CA MET A 1 -25.16 25.65 -7.33
C MET A 1 -25.90 24.40 -6.90
N GLY A 2 -27.00 24.09 -7.58
CA GLY A 2 -28.11 23.29 -7.07
C GLY A 2 -27.73 21.92 -6.50
N LYS A 3 -28.45 21.52 -5.44
CA LYS A 3 -28.67 20.10 -5.14
C LYS A 3 -29.49 19.53 -6.28
N GLU A 4 -28.85 19.08 -7.35
CA GLU A 4 -29.42 17.99 -8.14
C GLU A 4 -29.45 16.79 -7.18
N GLU A 5 -30.66 16.36 -6.81
CA GLU A 5 -30.86 15.10 -6.11
C GLU A 5 -30.23 14.01 -6.98
N ASN A 6 -29.16 13.40 -6.46
CA ASN A 6 -28.46 12.29 -7.10
C ASN A 6 -29.46 11.12 -7.23
N SER A 7 -30.14 11.00 -8.38
CA SER A 7 -31.05 9.89 -8.70
C SER A 7 -30.35 8.54 -8.75
N ASP A 8 -29.01 8.56 -8.73
CA ASP A 8 -28.14 7.42 -9.00
C ASP A 8 -27.96 6.50 -7.78
N ASN A 9 -28.48 6.89 -6.61
CA ASN A 9 -28.18 6.22 -5.34
C ASN A 9 -29.38 5.49 -4.71
N VAL A 10 -29.92 4.50 -5.44
CA VAL A 10 -30.99 3.63 -4.92
C VAL A 10 -30.46 2.78 -3.76
N ALA A 11 -31.05 2.91 -2.58
CA ALA A 11 -30.61 2.16 -1.39
C ALA A 11 -30.73 0.64 -1.57
N VAL A 12 -29.77 -0.13 -1.02
CA VAL A 12 -29.80 -1.61 -1.08
C VAL A 12 -31.01 -2.23 -0.39
N THR A 13 -31.62 -1.51 0.55
CA THR A 13 -32.85 -1.93 1.24
C THR A 13 -34.05 -2.04 0.30
N ALA A 14 -33.98 -1.45 -0.89
CA ALA A 14 -34.99 -1.62 -1.93
C ALA A 14 -34.93 -3.01 -2.60
N LEU A 15 -33.88 -3.81 -2.38
CA LEU A 15 -33.74 -5.15 -2.95
C LEU A 15 -34.47 -6.21 -2.12
N ARG A 16 -35.06 -7.19 -2.81
CA ARG A 16 -35.79 -8.27 -2.14
C ARG A 16 -34.83 -9.15 -1.35
N GLY A 17 -35.18 -9.38 -0.09
CA GLY A 17 -34.39 -10.18 0.84
C GLY A 17 -33.30 -9.40 1.59
N VAL A 18 -33.26 -8.08 1.46
CA VAL A 18 -32.47 -7.18 2.32
C VAL A 18 -33.35 -6.69 3.48
N GLY A 19 -33.41 -7.48 4.55
CA GLY A 19 -33.99 -7.04 5.82
C GLY A 19 -32.99 -6.22 6.67
N PRO A 20 -33.39 -5.68 7.83
CA PRO A 20 -32.55 -4.82 8.66
C PRO A 20 -31.16 -5.42 8.99
N ARG A 21 -31.12 -6.70 9.34
CA ARG A 21 -29.87 -7.42 9.66
C ARG A 21 -28.96 -7.64 8.45
N VAL A 22 -29.54 -7.79 7.25
CA VAL A 22 -28.77 -7.93 6.01
C VAL A 22 -28.22 -6.57 5.61
N ALA A 23 -29.03 -5.50 5.74
CA ALA A 23 -28.59 -4.13 5.50
C ALA A 23 -27.43 -3.72 6.40
N GLU A 24 -27.50 -4.00 7.71
CA GLU A 24 -26.41 -3.73 8.65
C GLU A 24 -25.09 -4.42 8.25
N ARG A 25 -25.17 -5.67 7.79
CA ARG A 25 -23.99 -6.43 7.32
C ARG A 25 -23.42 -5.89 6.02
N LEU A 26 -24.26 -5.42 5.10
CA LEU A 26 -23.83 -4.78 3.86
C LEU A 26 -23.19 -3.42 4.16
N ALA A 27 -23.78 -2.63 5.07
CA ALA A 27 -23.21 -1.35 5.50
C ALA A 27 -21.84 -1.52 6.19
N ALA A 28 -21.64 -2.59 6.96
CA ALA A 28 -20.33 -2.93 7.51
C ALA A 28 -19.24 -3.22 6.44
N LEU A 29 -19.66 -3.54 5.21
CA LEU A 29 -18.79 -3.68 4.03
C LEU A 29 -18.72 -2.39 3.19
N GLY A 30 -19.34 -1.30 3.64
CA GLY A 30 -19.45 -0.05 2.88
C GLY A 30 -20.45 -0.11 1.72
N ILE A 31 -21.39 -1.07 1.73
CA ILE A 31 -22.37 -1.28 0.66
C ILE A 31 -23.74 -0.79 1.13
N GLU A 32 -24.11 0.42 0.69
CA GLU A 32 -25.36 1.08 1.09
C GLU A 32 -26.31 1.29 -0.10
N SER A 33 -25.78 1.24 -1.32
CA SER A 33 -26.52 1.47 -2.56
C SER A 33 -26.42 0.34 -3.58
N LEU A 34 -27.29 0.40 -4.59
CA LEU A 34 -27.25 -0.46 -5.76
C LEU A 34 -25.92 -0.32 -6.51
N GLN A 35 -25.39 0.89 -6.58
CA GLN A 35 -24.11 1.18 -7.20
C GLN A 35 -22.98 0.47 -6.44
N ASP A 36 -22.93 0.60 -5.12
CA ASP A 36 -21.90 -0.09 -4.31
C ASP A 36 -21.94 -1.61 -4.53
N LEU A 37 -23.14 -2.17 -4.66
CA LEU A 37 -23.33 -3.59 -4.94
C LEU A 37 -22.84 -4.01 -6.34
N LEU A 38 -23.03 -3.17 -7.36
CA LEU A 38 -22.51 -3.39 -8.72
C LEU A 38 -20.99 -3.26 -8.80
N PHE A 39 -20.38 -2.44 -7.95
CA PHE A 39 -18.91 -2.31 -7.88
C PHE A 39 -18.25 -3.27 -6.88
N HIS A 40 -19.04 -4.08 -6.15
CA HIS A 40 -18.54 -5.18 -5.33
C HIS A 40 -18.19 -6.40 -6.19
N LEU A 41 -17.01 -6.37 -6.80
CA LEU A 41 -16.60 -7.33 -7.83
C LEU A 41 -16.30 -8.74 -7.26
N PRO A 42 -16.49 -9.80 -8.07
CA PRO A 42 -16.11 -11.16 -7.68
C PRO A 42 -14.58 -11.32 -7.47
N LEU A 43 -14.21 -12.03 -6.42
CA LEU A 43 -12.82 -12.41 -6.11
C LEU A 43 -12.32 -13.51 -7.07
N ARG A 44 -13.17 -14.50 -7.34
CA ARG A 44 -12.88 -15.64 -8.21
C ARG A 44 -14.16 -16.18 -8.83
N TYR A 45 -14.01 -17.11 -9.77
CA TYR A 45 -15.12 -17.76 -10.46
C TYR A 45 -15.01 -19.28 -10.32
N GLN A 46 -16.15 -19.96 -10.32
CA GLN A 46 -16.25 -21.41 -10.42
C GLN A 46 -16.91 -21.77 -11.73
N ASP A 47 -16.35 -22.74 -12.44
CA ASP A 47 -17.00 -23.25 -13.66
C ASP A 47 -18.05 -24.30 -13.31
N ARG A 48 -19.31 -23.86 -13.32
CA ARG A 48 -20.49 -24.73 -13.20
C ARG A 48 -21.28 -24.83 -14.51
N THR A 49 -20.66 -24.42 -15.61
CA THR A 49 -21.31 -24.32 -16.93
C THR A 49 -21.25 -25.63 -17.72
N ARG A 50 -20.48 -26.60 -17.24
CA ARG A 50 -20.23 -27.86 -17.95
C ARG A 50 -20.40 -29.06 -17.04
N LEU A 51 -21.14 -30.03 -17.54
CA LEU A 51 -21.23 -31.35 -16.93
C LEU A 51 -19.99 -32.17 -17.29
N SER A 52 -19.29 -32.67 -16.28
CA SER A 52 -18.13 -33.55 -16.47
C SER A 52 -18.52 -35.02 -16.30
N ALA A 53 -18.02 -35.87 -17.19
CA ALA A 53 -18.12 -37.33 -17.04
C ALA A 53 -17.29 -37.78 -15.83
N ILE A 54 -17.86 -38.60 -14.95
CA ILE A 54 -17.21 -39.05 -13.70
C ILE A 54 -15.90 -39.80 -13.99
N GLY A 55 -15.84 -40.57 -15.08
CA GLY A 55 -14.64 -41.30 -15.50
C GLY A 55 -13.48 -40.40 -15.95
N SER A 56 -13.74 -39.12 -16.24
CA SER A 56 -12.73 -38.16 -16.72
C SER A 56 -12.11 -37.29 -15.60
N LEU A 57 -12.64 -37.39 -14.38
CA LEU A 57 -12.27 -36.52 -13.27
C LEU A 57 -10.82 -36.72 -12.82
N ARG A 58 -10.17 -35.61 -12.46
CA ARG A 58 -8.80 -35.60 -11.92
C ARG A 58 -8.76 -35.07 -10.50
N GLN A 59 -7.79 -35.53 -9.71
CA GLN A 59 -7.54 -35.00 -8.37
C GLN A 59 -7.25 -33.49 -8.43
N GLY A 60 -7.87 -32.71 -7.55
CA GLY A 60 -7.75 -31.26 -7.44
C GLY A 60 -8.69 -30.47 -8.37
N GLN A 61 -9.45 -31.15 -9.23
CA GLN A 61 -10.42 -30.50 -10.12
C GLN A 61 -11.72 -30.17 -9.39
N GLU A 62 -12.25 -28.96 -9.53
CA GLU A 62 -13.66 -28.67 -9.22
C GLU A 62 -14.52 -29.05 -10.43
N ALA A 63 -15.60 -29.80 -10.23
CA ALA A 63 -16.44 -30.26 -11.34
C ALA A 63 -17.91 -30.39 -10.96
N VAL A 64 -18.80 -30.11 -11.91
CA VAL A 64 -20.20 -30.51 -11.85
C VAL A 64 -20.32 -31.91 -12.44
N VAL A 65 -20.93 -32.82 -11.71
CA VAL A 65 -21.17 -34.21 -12.14
C VAL A 65 -22.61 -34.60 -11.87
N CYS A 66 -23.15 -35.48 -12.70
CA CYS A 66 -24.49 -36.05 -12.53
C CYS A 66 -24.36 -37.57 -12.55
N GLY A 67 -24.97 -38.24 -11.58
CA GLY A 67 -24.95 -39.70 -11.53
C GLY A 67 -26.10 -40.25 -10.70
N GLU A 68 -26.35 -41.54 -10.87
CA GLU A 68 -27.30 -42.30 -10.07
C GLU A 68 -26.63 -42.84 -8.82
N ILE A 69 -27.29 -42.71 -7.67
CA ILE A 69 -26.80 -43.25 -6.40
C ILE A 69 -26.86 -44.77 -6.43
N GLN A 70 -25.70 -45.41 -6.34
CA GLN A 70 -25.57 -46.87 -6.32
C GLN A 70 -25.67 -47.42 -4.90
N ILE A 71 -25.02 -46.74 -3.94
CA ILE A 71 -24.99 -47.16 -2.55
C ILE A 71 -24.84 -45.95 -1.64
N THR A 72 -25.63 -45.94 -0.56
CA THR A 72 -25.52 -44.96 0.53
C THR A 72 -25.37 -45.71 1.83
N GLN A 73 -24.27 -45.44 2.55
CA GLN A 73 -23.96 -46.13 3.80
C GLN A 73 -23.24 -45.22 4.79
N ILE A 74 -23.42 -45.51 6.07
CA ILE A 74 -22.68 -44.84 7.14
C ILE A 74 -21.39 -45.62 7.37
N GLN A 75 -20.25 -44.94 7.23
CA GLN A 75 -18.96 -45.50 7.59
C GLN A 75 -18.53 -45.01 8.97
N TYR A 76 -18.21 -45.96 9.84
CA TYR A 76 -17.68 -45.73 11.19
C TYR A 76 -16.15 -45.86 11.15
N GLY A 77 -15.47 -44.77 10.81
CA GLY A 77 -14.01 -44.65 10.95
C GLY A 77 -13.62 -43.84 12.19
N ARG A 78 -12.47 -43.13 12.15
CA ARG A 78 -12.08 -42.19 13.22
C ARG A 78 -13.17 -41.15 13.53
N ARG A 79 -13.95 -40.79 12.51
CA ARG A 79 -15.16 -39.97 12.61
C ARG A 79 -16.25 -40.60 11.76
N ARG A 80 -17.49 -40.63 12.27
CA ARG A 80 -18.67 -41.09 11.52
C ARG A 80 -18.88 -40.23 10.28
N SER A 81 -19.13 -40.85 9.13
CA SER A 81 -19.44 -40.16 7.87
C SER A 81 -20.49 -40.92 7.06
N LEU A 82 -21.31 -40.19 6.31
CA LEU A 82 -22.21 -40.74 5.30
C LEU A 82 -21.48 -40.75 3.96
N ILE A 83 -21.47 -41.88 3.28
CA ILE A 83 -20.87 -42.05 1.96
C ILE A 83 -21.96 -42.47 0.99
N SER A 84 -22.14 -41.69 -0.07
CA SER A 84 -23.03 -42.02 -1.20
C SER A 84 -22.18 -42.16 -2.45
N VAL A 85 -22.16 -43.33 -3.09
CA VAL A 85 -21.41 -43.54 -4.35
C VAL A 85 -22.36 -43.29 -5.51
N ILE A 86 -21.94 -42.42 -6.42
CA ILE A 86 -22.68 -42.10 -7.65
C ILE A 86 -21.95 -42.65 -8.86
N HIS A 87 -22.71 -43.04 -9.88
CA HIS A 87 -22.21 -43.60 -11.14
C HIS A 87 -22.98 -43.02 -12.32
N ASP A 88 -22.28 -42.71 -13.41
CA ASP A 88 -22.84 -42.09 -14.62
C ASP A 88 -22.67 -42.93 -15.89
N GLY A 89 -22.17 -44.17 -15.77
CA GLY A 89 -21.82 -45.03 -16.91
C GLY A 89 -20.36 -44.95 -17.33
N THR A 90 -19.65 -43.86 -16.99
CA THR A 90 -18.23 -43.65 -17.34
C THR A 90 -17.30 -43.89 -16.16
N GLY A 91 -17.79 -43.72 -14.93
CA GLY A 91 -17.02 -43.96 -13.72
C GLY A 91 -17.86 -43.83 -12.45
N SER A 92 -17.22 -43.97 -11.30
CA SER A 92 -17.85 -43.80 -9.99
C SER A 92 -17.07 -42.84 -9.10
N ILE A 93 -17.78 -42.01 -8.34
CA ILE A 93 -17.19 -41.11 -7.34
C ILE A 93 -17.98 -41.19 -6.02
N SER A 94 -17.27 -41.08 -4.90
CA SER A 94 -17.88 -41.10 -3.57
C SER A 94 -18.19 -39.68 -3.08
N LEU A 95 -19.41 -39.42 -2.62
CA LEU A 95 -19.80 -38.20 -1.92
C LEU A 95 -19.72 -38.45 -0.41
N ARG A 96 -18.89 -37.69 0.31
CA ARG A 96 -18.64 -37.88 1.75
C ARG A 96 -19.17 -36.71 2.57
N PHE A 97 -19.99 -36.99 3.57
CA PHE A 97 -20.53 -35.99 4.51
C PHE A 97 -20.20 -36.36 5.96
N PHE A 98 -19.51 -35.47 6.69
CA PHE A 98 -19.22 -35.62 8.12
C PHE A 98 -20.32 -35.05 9.03
N TYR A 99 -21.11 -34.13 8.50
CA TYR A 99 -22.29 -33.54 9.13
C TYR A 99 -23.52 -33.89 8.28
N PHE A 100 -24.34 -34.81 8.77
CA PHE A 100 -25.54 -35.28 8.07
C PHE A 100 -26.67 -35.61 9.04
N GLY A 101 -27.91 -35.41 8.58
CA GLY A 101 -29.13 -35.79 9.30
C GLY A 101 -29.81 -37.02 8.70
N GLN A 102 -30.80 -37.56 9.41
CA GLN A 102 -31.59 -38.71 8.89
C GLN A 102 -32.34 -38.37 7.59
N SER A 103 -32.79 -37.13 7.42
CA SER A 103 -33.48 -36.69 6.21
C SER A 103 -32.55 -36.75 4.99
N GLN A 104 -31.30 -36.30 5.12
CA GLN A 104 -30.29 -36.38 4.07
C GLN A 104 -29.99 -37.83 3.70
N GLN A 105 -29.84 -38.72 4.69
CA GLN A 105 -29.63 -40.14 4.45
C GLN A 105 -30.80 -40.79 3.68
N LYS A 106 -32.04 -40.47 4.03
CA LYS A 106 -33.23 -40.98 3.33
C LYS A 106 -33.37 -40.44 1.91
N ARG A 107 -33.01 -39.18 1.70
CA ARG A 107 -33.06 -38.50 0.39
C ARG A 107 -31.99 -38.99 -0.58
N LEU A 108 -30.83 -39.41 -0.08
CA LEU A 108 -29.77 -40.02 -0.90
C LEU A 108 -30.00 -41.54 -1.01
N ALA A 109 -31.21 -41.94 -1.42
CA ALA A 109 -31.55 -43.35 -1.60
C ALA A 109 -30.94 -43.91 -2.89
N ARG A 110 -30.75 -45.24 -2.94
CA ARG A 110 -30.31 -45.92 -4.16
C ARG A 110 -31.34 -45.70 -5.28
N GLY A 111 -30.87 -45.44 -6.50
CA GLY A 111 -31.70 -45.16 -7.67
C GLY A 111 -31.97 -43.68 -7.91
N GLU A 112 -31.76 -42.82 -6.91
CA GLU A 112 -31.95 -41.37 -7.06
C GLU A 112 -30.85 -40.77 -7.93
N ARG A 113 -31.23 -39.83 -8.80
CA ARG A 113 -30.28 -39.05 -9.61
C ARG A 113 -29.88 -37.78 -8.87
N VAL A 114 -28.59 -37.50 -8.83
CA VAL A 114 -28.04 -36.33 -8.15
C VAL A 114 -27.07 -35.58 -9.06
N VAL A 115 -27.21 -34.25 -9.08
CA VAL A 115 -26.19 -33.34 -9.62
C VAL A 115 -25.43 -32.79 -8.42
N CYS A 116 -24.11 -32.85 -8.47
CA CYS A 116 -23.28 -32.26 -7.44
C CYS A 116 -22.08 -31.51 -8.00
N PHE A 117 -21.68 -30.49 -7.26
CA PHE A 117 -20.49 -29.69 -7.51
C PHE A 117 -19.57 -29.76 -6.29
N GLY A 118 -18.29 -30.01 -6.53
CA GLY A 118 -17.28 -29.99 -5.48
C GLY A 118 -15.88 -30.26 -6.01
N GLU A 119 -14.91 -30.09 -5.12
CA GLU A 119 -13.51 -30.42 -5.38
C GLU A 119 -13.32 -31.95 -5.32
N VAL A 120 -12.71 -32.50 -6.37
CA VAL A 120 -12.38 -33.91 -6.49
C VAL A 120 -11.09 -34.20 -5.71
N ARG A 121 -11.19 -35.05 -4.69
CA ARG A 121 -10.07 -35.46 -3.84
C ARG A 121 -9.82 -36.96 -3.96
N ARG A 122 -8.63 -37.38 -3.53
CA ARG A 122 -8.28 -38.81 -3.46
C ARG A 122 -8.67 -39.37 -2.09
N GLY A 123 -9.69 -40.22 -2.08
CA GLY A 123 -10.15 -40.96 -0.90
C GLY A 123 -9.59 -42.39 -0.84
N PRO A 124 -9.94 -43.16 0.20
CA PRO A 124 -9.45 -44.52 0.39
C PRO A 124 -9.86 -45.52 -0.70
N LYS A 125 -11.00 -45.29 -1.36
CA LYS A 125 -11.59 -46.20 -2.36
C LYS A 125 -11.58 -45.64 -3.79
N GLY A 126 -10.89 -44.53 -4.02
CA GLY A 126 -10.90 -43.82 -5.30
C GLY A 126 -11.16 -42.33 -5.12
N LEU A 127 -11.71 -41.70 -6.15
CA LEU A 127 -12.06 -40.28 -6.09
C LEU A 127 -13.25 -40.05 -5.16
N GLU A 128 -13.22 -38.94 -4.43
CA GLU A 128 -14.32 -38.50 -3.59
C GLU A 128 -14.50 -36.98 -3.61
N MET A 129 -15.73 -36.52 -3.41
CA MET A 129 -16.03 -35.13 -3.08
C MET A 129 -16.47 -35.07 -1.62
N VAL A 130 -15.84 -34.19 -0.84
CA VAL A 130 -16.15 -34.00 0.58
C VAL A 130 -17.06 -32.79 0.73
N HIS A 131 -18.26 -32.98 1.29
CA HIS A 131 -19.30 -31.94 1.41
C HIS A 131 -19.59 -31.18 0.10
N PRO A 132 -19.85 -31.89 -1.02
CA PRO A 132 -20.24 -31.21 -2.25
C PRO A 132 -21.60 -30.54 -2.09
N GLU A 133 -21.80 -29.44 -2.83
CA GLU A 133 -23.14 -28.92 -3.09
C GLU A 133 -23.88 -29.90 -3.98
N TYR A 134 -25.12 -30.25 -3.64
CA TYR A 134 -25.88 -31.21 -4.45
C TYR A 134 -27.36 -30.87 -4.53
N ARG A 135 -27.98 -31.34 -5.61
CA ARG A 135 -29.41 -31.24 -5.88
C ARG A 135 -29.88 -32.60 -6.42
N LEU A 136 -30.98 -33.09 -5.86
CA LEU A 136 -31.67 -34.28 -6.39
C LEU A 136 -32.49 -33.89 -7.60
N MET A 137 -32.51 -34.75 -8.60
CA MET A 137 -33.27 -34.57 -9.83
C MET A 137 -34.48 -35.47 -9.83
N ASN A 138 -35.59 -34.98 -10.36
CA ASN A 138 -36.74 -35.83 -10.67
C ASN A 138 -36.45 -36.66 -11.93
N GLU A 139 -37.11 -37.81 -12.09
CA GLU A 139 -36.87 -38.74 -13.21
C GLU A 139 -37.03 -38.08 -14.59
N THR A 140 -37.91 -37.09 -14.71
CA THR A 140 -38.23 -36.37 -15.96
C THR A 140 -37.44 -35.07 -16.12
N GLU A 141 -36.50 -34.76 -15.23
CA GLU A 141 -35.77 -33.50 -15.25
C GLU A 141 -34.45 -33.63 -16.03
N ASP A 142 -34.23 -32.71 -16.97
CA ASP A 142 -32.95 -32.58 -17.68
C ASP A 142 -31.90 -31.89 -16.80
N VAL A 143 -30.63 -32.25 -17.01
CA VAL A 143 -29.51 -31.65 -16.26
C VAL A 143 -29.29 -30.23 -16.79
N THR A 144 -29.70 -29.23 -16.02
CA THR A 144 -29.40 -27.82 -16.30
C THR A 144 -28.08 -27.43 -15.64
N THR A 145 -27.13 -26.98 -16.44
CA THR A 145 -25.89 -26.31 -15.99
C THR A 145 -26.10 -24.81 -15.93
N GLU A 146 -25.17 -24.08 -15.31
CA GLU A 146 -25.25 -22.61 -15.28
C GLU A 146 -24.90 -22.02 -16.65
N ASP A 147 -25.57 -20.92 -17.03
CA ASP A 147 -25.35 -20.24 -18.32
C ASP A 147 -24.13 -19.31 -18.32
N HIS A 148 -23.54 -19.07 -17.14
CA HIS A 148 -22.37 -18.24 -16.93
C HIS A 148 -21.50 -18.87 -15.82
N LEU A 149 -20.23 -18.46 -15.73
CA LEU A 149 -19.39 -18.88 -14.60
C LEU A 149 -19.97 -18.33 -13.30
N THR A 150 -19.87 -19.12 -12.22
CA THR A 150 -20.42 -18.75 -10.92
C THR A 150 -19.47 -17.80 -10.20
N PRO A 151 -19.84 -16.52 -9.97
CA PRO A 151 -18.98 -15.59 -9.25
C PRO A 151 -18.96 -15.89 -7.74
N ILE A 152 -17.78 -15.74 -7.14
CA ILE A 152 -17.56 -15.82 -5.69
C ILE A 152 -17.10 -14.47 -5.18
N TYR A 153 -17.90 -13.88 -4.28
CA TYR A 153 -17.69 -12.53 -3.76
C TYR A 153 -16.95 -12.53 -2.42
N PRO A 154 -16.17 -11.47 -2.11
CA PRO A 154 -15.77 -11.17 -0.74
C PRO A 154 -17.02 -11.09 0.16
N THR A 155 -16.97 -11.69 1.34
CA THR A 155 -18.15 -11.81 2.22
C THR A 155 -17.79 -11.62 3.70
N THR A 156 -18.81 -11.35 4.53
CA THR A 156 -18.71 -11.25 5.99
C THR A 156 -19.56 -12.32 6.69
N GLU A 157 -19.39 -12.49 8.00
CA GLU A 157 -20.12 -13.48 8.78
C GLU A 157 -21.64 -13.33 8.63
N GLY A 158 -22.30 -14.44 8.28
CA GLY A 158 -23.74 -14.48 8.09
C GLY A 158 -24.25 -13.93 6.74
N LEU A 159 -23.36 -13.54 5.83
CA LEU A 159 -23.68 -13.41 4.39
C LEU A 159 -23.07 -14.59 3.61
N HIS A 160 -23.91 -15.37 2.96
CA HIS A 160 -23.51 -16.51 2.14
C HIS A 160 -23.47 -16.14 0.65
N GLN A 161 -22.72 -16.89 -0.17
CA GLN A 161 -22.59 -16.63 -1.61
C GLN A 161 -23.94 -16.61 -2.36
N LYS A 162 -24.90 -17.44 -1.96
CA LYS A 162 -26.26 -17.41 -2.54
C LYS A 162 -26.98 -16.08 -2.32
N ASN A 163 -26.69 -15.39 -1.21
CA ASN A 163 -27.23 -14.05 -0.98
C ASN A 163 -26.62 -13.08 -1.99
N TRP A 164 -25.30 -13.11 -2.19
CA TRP A 164 -24.61 -12.25 -3.16
C TRP A 164 -25.08 -12.47 -4.59
N GLN A 165 -25.21 -13.72 -5.03
CA GLN A 165 -25.74 -14.06 -6.35
C GLN A 165 -27.12 -13.43 -6.55
N ARG A 166 -28.07 -13.69 -5.64
CA ARG A 166 -29.42 -13.14 -5.70
C ARG A 166 -29.46 -11.60 -5.67
N LEU A 167 -28.59 -10.97 -4.88
CA LEU A 167 -28.55 -9.51 -4.78
C LEU A 167 -27.96 -8.89 -6.06
N THR A 168 -26.87 -9.45 -6.58
CA THR A 168 -26.24 -8.99 -7.82
C THR A 168 -27.12 -9.28 -9.06
N ASP A 169 -27.89 -10.37 -9.08
CA ASP A 169 -28.89 -10.62 -10.13
C ASP A 169 -29.92 -9.49 -10.18
N GLN A 170 -30.50 -9.14 -9.02
CA GLN A 170 -31.46 -8.03 -8.94
C GLN A 170 -30.82 -6.68 -9.29
N ALA A 171 -29.52 -6.50 -9.00
CA ALA A 171 -28.81 -5.28 -9.34
C ALA A 171 -28.58 -5.14 -10.84
N LEU A 172 -28.15 -6.22 -11.50
CA LEU A 172 -27.99 -6.24 -12.95
C LEU A 172 -29.33 -6.10 -13.67
N GLU A 173 -30.39 -6.75 -13.20
CA GLU A 173 -31.74 -6.60 -13.75
C GLU A 173 -32.20 -5.14 -13.70
N ARG A 174 -31.98 -4.45 -12.57
CA ARG A 174 -32.30 -3.03 -12.46
C ARG A 174 -31.46 -2.15 -13.38
N LEU A 175 -30.17 -2.46 -13.54
CA LEU A 175 -29.29 -1.80 -14.48
C LEU A 175 -29.75 -1.98 -15.95
N GLU A 176 -30.46 -3.07 -16.25
CA GLU A 176 -31.10 -3.27 -17.54
C GLU A 176 -32.29 -2.34 -17.77
N THR A 177 -33.13 -2.19 -16.74
CA THR A 177 -34.41 -1.48 -16.84
C THR A 177 -34.35 0.01 -16.55
N ASP A 178 -33.37 0.45 -15.76
CA ASP A 178 -33.27 1.81 -15.24
C ASP A 178 -31.90 2.40 -15.60
N ALA A 179 -31.88 3.63 -16.08
CA ALA A 179 -30.65 4.32 -16.50
C ALA A 179 -29.89 4.92 -15.30
N THR A 180 -29.95 4.27 -14.14
CA THR A 180 -29.44 4.79 -12.86
C THR A 180 -27.93 4.93 -12.81
N LEU A 181 -27.20 4.22 -13.69
CA LEU A 181 -25.74 4.30 -13.73
C LEU A 181 -25.27 4.99 -15.00
N ARG A 182 -24.77 6.21 -14.83
CA ARG A 182 -24.22 7.02 -15.91
C ARG A 182 -22.82 6.52 -16.30
N ASP A 183 -22.61 6.28 -17.60
CA ASP A 183 -21.26 6.11 -18.14
C ASP A 183 -20.65 7.50 -18.42
N PHE A 184 -19.60 7.84 -17.67
CA PHE A 184 -18.94 9.14 -17.78
C PHE A 184 -17.90 9.19 -18.90
N VAL A 185 -17.51 8.05 -19.48
CA VAL A 185 -16.49 8.01 -20.52
C VAL A 185 -17.12 8.25 -21.89
N PRO A 186 -16.68 9.28 -22.63
CA PRO A 186 -17.16 9.55 -23.98
C PRO A 186 -16.99 8.36 -24.94
N GLY A 187 -17.96 8.16 -25.83
CA GLY A 187 -17.99 7.01 -26.75
C GLY A 187 -16.80 6.95 -27.72
N ASP A 188 -16.19 8.09 -28.07
CA ASP A 188 -14.99 8.15 -28.91
C ASP A 188 -13.75 7.62 -28.17
N ILE A 189 -13.64 7.84 -26.85
CA ILE A 189 -12.59 7.29 -26.00
C ILE A 189 -12.80 5.78 -25.85
N LEU A 190 -14.04 5.32 -25.63
CA LEU A 190 -14.36 3.90 -25.58
C LEU A 190 -13.94 3.18 -26.87
N ALA A 191 -14.35 3.72 -28.02
CA ALA A 191 -14.02 3.16 -29.33
C ALA A 191 -12.51 3.12 -29.59
N ARG A 192 -11.78 4.20 -29.24
CA ARG A 192 -10.33 4.27 -29.43
C ARG A 192 -9.57 3.18 -28.65
N HIS A 193 -10.05 2.83 -27.47
CA HIS A 193 -9.42 1.84 -26.59
C HIS A 193 -10.04 0.45 -26.66
N GLY A 194 -11.05 0.24 -27.52
CA GLY A 194 -11.74 -1.05 -27.65
C GLY A 194 -12.52 -1.44 -26.40
N PHE A 195 -13.01 -0.46 -25.64
CA PHE A 195 -13.75 -0.69 -24.42
C PHE A 195 -15.25 -0.81 -24.67
N ALA A 196 -15.89 -1.77 -24.00
CA ALA A 196 -17.34 -1.88 -23.96
C ALA A 196 -17.94 -0.79 -23.03
N PRO A 197 -19.21 -0.42 -23.21
CA PRO A 197 -19.94 0.41 -22.25
C PRO A 197 -19.86 -0.13 -20.82
N LEU A 198 -19.97 0.76 -19.82
CA LEU A 198 -19.88 0.41 -18.39
C LEU A 198 -20.82 -0.73 -18.00
N LYS A 199 -22.07 -0.67 -18.45
CA LYS A 199 -23.09 -1.68 -18.19
C LYS A 199 -22.71 -3.08 -18.68
N GLU A 200 -22.24 -3.16 -19.93
CA GLU A 200 -21.77 -4.43 -20.51
C GLU A 200 -20.55 -4.97 -19.78
N SER A 201 -19.65 -4.08 -19.34
CA SER A 201 -18.45 -4.45 -18.59
C SER A 201 -18.75 -4.98 -17.19
N LEU A 202 -19.72 -4.38 -16.49
CA LEU A 202 -20.23 -4.90 -15.22
C LEU A 202 -20.88 -6.26 -15.41
N HIS A 203 -21.70 -6.42 -16.45
CA HIS A 203 -22.34 -7.70 -16.75
C HIS A 203 -21.31 -8.78 -17.08
N ALA A 204 -20.27 -8.47 -17.85
CA ALA A 204 -19.19 -9.40 -18.19
C ALA A 204 -18.39 -9.86 -16.96
N VAL A 205 -18.24 -9.01 -15.95
CA VAL A 205 -17.55 -9.36 -14.70
C VAL A 205 -18.47 -10.16 -13.78
N HIS A 206 -19.74 -9.80 -13.64
CA HIS A 206 -20.65 -10.50 -12.73
C HIS A 206 -21.22 -11.80 -13.31
N ARG A 207 -21.47 -11.86 -14.61
CA ARG A 207 -22.08 -13.01 -15.32
C ARG A 207 -21.23 -13.36 -16.57
N PRO A 208 -19.98 -13.82 -16.39
CA PRO A 208 -19.11 -14.08 -17.53
C PRO A 208 -19.54 -15.34 -18.29
N PRO A 209 -19.52 -15.32 -19.64
CA PRO A 209 -19.94 -16.46 -20.43
C PRO A 209 -19.04 -17.69 -20.20
N PRO A 210 -19.54 -18.91 -20.49
CA PRO A 210 -18.77 -20.15 -20.37
C PRO A 210 -17.45 -20.10 -21.15
N GLY A 211 -16.35 -20.53 -20.52
CA GLY A 211 -15.02 -20.50 -21.12
C GLY A 211 -14.27 -19.16 -20.98
N SER A 212 -14.86 -18.16 -20.33
CA SER A 212 -14.13 -16.95 -19.95
C SER A 212 -12.99 -17.28 -18.98
N ASP A 213 -11.78 -16.91 -19.34
CA ASP A 213 -10.61 -17.10 -18.49
C ASP A 213 -10.36 -15.85 -17.64
N PRO A 214 -10.47 -15.92 -16.30
CA PRO A 214 -10.23 -14.78 -15.41
C PRO A 214 -8.79 -14.22 -15.47
N ASP A 215 -7.82 -15.04 -15.91
CA ASP A 215 -6.40 -14.70 -15.97
C ASP A 215 -5.98 -14.16 -17.35
N ASN A 216 -6.85 -14.28 -18.35
CA ASN A 216 -6.62 -13.73 -19.69
C ASN A 216 -7.20 -12.30 -19.80
N PRO A 217 -6.37 -11.26 -20.02
CA PRO A 217 -6.86 -9.88 -20.18
C PRO A 217 -7.83 -9.70 -21.35
N GLU A 218 -7.73 -10.56 -22.38
CA GLU A 218 -8.58 -10.52 -23.57
C GLU A 218 -9.88 -11.32 -23.42
N SER A 219 -10.11 -12.01 -22.30
CA SER A 219 -11.41 -12.64 -22.03
C SER A 219 -12.50 -11.60 -21.75
N ASP A 220 -13.76 -12.00 -21.73
CA ASP A 220 -14.87 -11.14 -21.31
C ASP A 220 -14.66 -10.54 -19.92
N ILE A 221 -14.17 -11.37 -18.97
CA ILE A 221 -13.81 -10.93 -17.61
C ILE A 221 -12.67 -9.93 -17.68
N GLY A 222 -11.61 -10.24 -18.44
CA GLY A 222 -10.43 -9.39 -18.56
C GLY A 222 -10.74 -8.03 -19.17
N ARG A 223 -11.54 -7.99 -20.24
CA ARG A 223 -12.00 -6.74 -20.87
C ARG A 223 -12.87 -5.91 -19.92
N GLY A 224 -13.82 -6.54 -19.24
CA GLY A 224 -14.66 -5.87 -18.25
C GLY A 224 -13.84 -5.28 -17.08
N ARG A 225 -12.91 -6.06 -16.52
CA ARG A 225 -11.99 -5.59 -15.48
C ARG A 225 -11.12 -4.43 -15.96
N ARG A 226 -10.57 -4.50 -17.18
CA ARG A 226 -9.77 -3.40 -17.76
C ARG A 226 -10.58 -2.12 -17.92
N ARG A 227 -11.84 -2.20 -18.38
CA ARG A 227 -12.75 -1.06 -18.46
C ARG A 227 -12.95 -0.41 -17.09
N LEU A 228 -13.25 -1.21 -16.06
CA LEU A 228 -13.53 -0.73 -14.71
C LEU A 228 -12.28 -0.11 -14.06
N ALA A 229 -11.12 -0.74 -14.24
CA ALA A 229 -9.84 -0.19 -13.80
C ALA A 229 -9.51 1.14 -14.52
N PHE A 230 -9.84 1.26 -15.80
CA PHE A 230 -9.69 2.51 -16.53
C PHE A 230 -10.56 3.63 -15.93
N ASP A 231 -11.82 3.34 -15.58
CA ASP A 231 -12.70 4.31 -14.89
C ASP A 231 -12.11 4.80 -13.58
N GLU A 232 -11.64 3.88 -12.74
CA GLU A 232 -11.04 4.24 -11.45
C GLU A 232 -9.80 5.12 -11.65
N LEU A 233 -8.90 4.72 -12.55
CA LEU A 233 -7.65 5.44 -12.80
C LEU A 233 -7.90 6.82 -13.43
N ILE A 234 -8.82 6.93 -14.39
CA ILE A 234 -9.12 8.22 -15.03
C ILE A 234 -9.83 9.16 -14.07
N ALA A 235 -10.79 8.68 -13.27
CA ALA A 235 -11.48 9.48 -12.26
C ALA A 235 -10.49 10.03 -11.23
N ARG A 236 -9.57 9.19 -10.76
CA ARG A 236 -8.48 9.59 -9.86
C ARG A 236 -7.57 10.63 -10.51
N HIS A 237 -7.11 10.38 -11.73
CA HIS A 237 -6.20 11.29 -12.44
C HIS A 237 -6.84 12.65 -12.73
N LEU A 238 -8.12 12.67 -13.14
CA LEU A 238 -8.89 13.90 -13.35
C LEU A 238 -9.06 14.67 -12.04
N SER A 239 -9.38 13.98 -10.94
CA SER A 239 -9.51 14.62 -9.62
C SER A 239 -8.21 15.29 -9.17
N LEU A 240 -7.07 14.63 -9.38
CA LEU A 240 -5.74 15.17 -9.06
C LEU A 240 -5.37 16.33 -10.00
N ARG A 241 -5.70 16.25 -11.29
CA ARG A 241 -5.53 17.37 -12.24
C ARG A 241 -6.36 18.59 -11.87
N LEU A 242 -7.61 18.41 -11.43
CA LEU A 242 -8.46 19.49 -10.97
C LEU A 242 -7.91 20.13 -9.69
N LEU A 243 -7.34 19.33 -8.78
CA LEU A 243 -6.62 19.85 -7.61
C LEU A 243 -5.40 20.67 -8.04
N ARG A 244 -4.56 20.16 -8.94
CA ARG A 244 -3.42 20.91 -9.49
C ARG A 244 -3.85 22.23 -10.13
N GLN A 245 -4.87 22.23 -10.98
CA GLN A 245 -5.38 23.46 -11.60
C GLN A 245 -5.88 24.50 -10.58
N ARG A 246 -6.36 24.06 -9.41
CA ARG A 246 -6.72 24.98 -8.33
C ARG A 246 -5.47 25.54 -7.65
N MET A 247 -4.43 24.74 -7.51
CA MET A 247 -3.16 25.10 -6.87
C MET A 247 -2.28 25.98 -7.76
N ASP A 248 -2.32 25.79 -9.08
CA ASP A 248 -1.65 26.67 -10.05
C ASP A 248 -2.22 28.11 -10.02
N ARG A 249 -3.41 28.30 -9.44
CA ARG A 249 -3.99 29.63 -9.20
C ARG A 249 -3.46 30.29 -7.93
N ASP A 250 -2.88 29.51 -7.02
CA ASP A 250 -2.24 30.06 -5.84
C ASP A 250 -0.96 30.79 -6.26
N ALA A 251 -0.67 31.93 -5.62
CA ALA A 251 0.55 32.67 -5.88
C ALA A 251 1.70 32.14 -5.01
N SER A 252 2.91 32.15 -5.54
CA SER A 252 4.16 31.82 -4.81
C SER A 252 5.21 32.91 -5.08
N PRO A 253 6.15 33.16 -4.15
CA PRO A 253 7.18 34.16 -4.37
C PRO A 253 8.23 33.64 -5.37
N PRO A 254 8.40 34.28 -6.56
CA PRO A 254 9.42 33.84 -7.50
C PRO A 254 10.81 34.12 -6.94
N MET A 255 11.68 33.10 -6.93
CA MET A 255 13.03 33.13 -6.35
C MET A 255 14.10 33.25 -7.44
N GLN A 256 14.06 34.35 -8.20
CA GLN A 256 15.08 34.65 -9.20
C GLN A 256 16.34 35.16 -8.52
N THR A 257 17.48 34.48 -8.75
CA THR A 257 18.75 34.82 -8.11
C THR A 257 19.92 34.72 -9.09
N THR A 258 21.07 35.28 -8.70
CA THR A 258 22.30 35.19 -9.49
C THR A 258 22.96 33.81 -9.40
N GLY A 259 22.60 33.02 -8.38
CA GLY A 259 23.18 31.71 -8.09
C GLY A 259 24.54 31.79 -7.39
N HIS A 260 24.89 32.95 -6.82
CA HIS A 260 26.20 33.17 -6.21
C HIS A 260 26.44 32.24 -5.02
N LEU A 261 25.44 32.05 -4.15
CA LEU A 261 25.58 31.17 -2.98
C LEU A 261 25.75 29.71 -3.40
N ARG A 262 24.99 29.27 -4.39
CA ARG A 262 25.09 27.91 -4.96
C ARG A 262 26.46 27.65 -5.57
N ALA A 263 27.00 28.61 -6.33
CA ALA A 263 28.33 28.48 -6.93
C ALA A 263 29.43 28.36 -5.87
N ARG A 264 29.38 29.19 -4.81
CA ARG A 264 30.30 29.09 -3.66
C ARG A 264 30.17 27.75 -2.94
N PHE A 265 28.94 27.28 -2.73
CA PHE A 265 28.68 26.00 -2.08
C PHE A 265 29.25 24.82 -2.87
N VAL A 266 29.06 24.78 -4.18
CA VAL A 266 29.61 23.70 -5.02
C VAL A 266 31.14 23.70 -4.98
N ALA A 267 31.78 24.88 -4.94
CA ALA A 267 33.23 25.00 -4.92
C ALA A 267 33.89 24.47 -3.62
N GLN A 268 33.17 24.41 -2.51
CA GLN A 268 33.69 23.91 -1.22
C GLN A 268 33.41 22.43 -0.95
N LEU A 269 32.59 21.77 -1.78
CA LEU A 269 32.22 20.37 -1.53
C LEU A 269 33.44 19.45 -1.72
N PRO A 270 33.64 18.45 -0.84
CA PRO A 270 34.73 17.48 -0.97
C PRO A 270 34.48 16.44 -2.07
N PHE A 271 33.39 16.57 -2.83
CA PHE A 271 32.99 15.67 -3.90
C PHE A 271 32.35 16.45 -5.05
N THR A 272 32.32 15.84 -6.24
CA THR A 272 31.65 16.40 -7.41
C THR A 272 30.20 15.92 -7.51
N LEU A 273 29.29 16.83 -7.86
CA LEU A 273 27.90 16.47 -8.11
C LEU A 273 27.77 15.52 -9.31
N THR A 274 26.91 14.51 -9.19
CA THR A 274 26.58 13.59 -10.28
C THR A 274 25.77 14.30 -11.39
N GLY A 275 25.62 13.67 -12.55
CA GLY A 275 24.80 14.20 -13.63
C GLY A 275 23.33 14.26 -13.23
N ALA A 276 22.84 13.22 -12.56
CA ALA A 276 21.48 13.15 -12.03
C ALA A 276 21.22 14.24 -10.98
N GLN A 277 22.15 14.48 -10.05
CA GLN A 277 22.02 15.55 -9.05
C GLN A 277 21.92 16.93 -9.71
N ARG A 278 22.78 17.25 -10.69
CA ARG A 278 22.74 18.53 -11.41
C ARG A 278 21.42 18.72 -12.15
N ARG A 279 20.96 17.70 -12.88
CA ARG A 279 19.66 17.72 -13.58
C ARG A 279 18.50 18.02 -12.63
N VAL A 280 18.44 17.32 -11.49
CA VAL A 280 17.38 17.53 -10.49
C VAL A 280 17.47 18.91 -9.84
N ILE A 281 18.68 19.41 -9.57
CA ILE A 281 18.89 20.78 -9.08
C ILE A 281 18.34 21.78 -10.10
N ASP A 282 18.72 21.67 -11.37
CA ASP A 282 18.26 22.60 -12.43
C ASP A 282 16.73 22.59 -12.57
N GLU A 283 16.10 21.41 -12.51
CA GLU A 283 14.63 21.26 -12.50
C GLU A 283 13.97 21.99 -11.32
N ILE A 284 14.50 21.80 -10.09
CA ILE A 284 14.00 22.48 -8.89
C ILE A 284 14.17 24.00 -9.03
N CYS A 285 15.33 24.43 -9.47
CA CYS A 285 15.68 25.84 -9.56
C CYS A 285 14.81 26.59 -10.57
N ALA A 286 14.52 25.96 -11.71
CA ALA A 286 13.58 26.49 -12.70
C ALA A 286 12.15 26.60 -12.14
N ASP A 287 11.74 25.69 -11.25
CA ASP A 287 10.42 25.75 -10.62
C ASP A 287 10.34 26.81 -9.52
N LEU A 288 11.42 27.02 -8.75
CA LEU A 288 11.49 28.07 -7.72
C LEU A 288 11.40 29.49 -8.33
N GLU A 289 11.73 29.66 -9.60
CA GLU A 289 11.60 30.94 -10.31
C GLU A 289 10.16 31.25 -10.76
N LYS A 290 9.24 30.27 -10.69
CA LYS A 290 7.85 30.43 -11.12
C LYS A 290 7.01 31.19 -10.09
N THR A 291 5.90 31.75 -10.55
CA THR A 291 4.96 32.52 -9.72
C THR A 291 3.87 31.67 -9.06
N HIS A 292 3.87 30.35 -9.29
CA HIS A 292 2.96 29.39 -8.65
C HIS A 292 3.77 28.39 -7.82
N PRO A 293 3.16 27.76 -6.80
CA PRO A 293 3.90 26.93 -5.86
C PRO A 293 4.48 25.69 -6.54
N MET A 294 5.78 25.47 -6.37
CA MET A 294 6.40 24.21 -6.73
C MET A 294 5.91 23.12 -5.79
N GLN A 295 5.55 21.96 -6.31
CA GLN A 295 5.28 20.76 -5.53
C GLN A 295 6.01 19.56 -6.13
N ARG A 296 7.22 19.31 -5.63
CA ARG A 296 8.13 18.35 -6.27
C ARG A 296 8.54 17.26 -5.31
N LEU A 297 8.45 16.01 -5.75
CA LEU A 297 8.96 14.83 -5.10
C LEU A 297 10.30 14.43 -5.73
N VAL A 298 11.38 14.53 -4.97
CA VAL A 298 12.71 14.01 -5.30
C VAL A 298 12.85 12.61 -4.74
N GLN A 299 13.07 11.65 -5.64
CA GLN A 299 13.34 10.27 -5.32
C GLN A 299 14.81 9.95 -5.58
N GLY A 300 15.37 9.08 -4.76
CA GLY A 300 16.67 8.49 -5.03
C GLY A 300 17.10 7.66 -3.84
N ASP A 301 17.92 6.64 -4.08
CA ASP A 301 18.31 5.69 -3.03
C ASP A 301 18.97 6.36 -1.81
N VAL A 302 19.00 5.66 -0.68
CA VAL A 302 19.79 6.09 0.50
C VAL A 302 21.22 6.36 0.05
N GLY A 303 21.77 7.54 0.36
CA GLY A 303 23.12 7.93 -0.07
C GLY A 303 23.23 8.52 -1.49
N SER A 304 22.15 8.67 -2.26
CA SER A 304 22.19 9.31 -3.59
C SER A 304 22.47 10.82 -3.59
N GLY A 305 22.59 11.43 -2.40
CA GLY A 305 22.83 12.87 -2.24
C GLY A 305 21.57 13.74 -2.25
N LYS A 306 20.41 13.22 -1.87
CA LYS A 306 19.18 14.03 -1.70
C LYS A 306 19.40 15.28 -0.84
N THR A 307 20.17 15.17 0.24
CA THR A 307 20.47 16.29 1.13
C THR A 307 21.26 17.41 0.45
N VAL A 308 22.18 17.10 -0.49
CA VAL A 308 22.90 18.15 -1.23
C VAL A 308 21.98 18.87 -2.22
N VAL A 309 21.02 18.15 -2.81
CA VAL A 309 19.97 18.75 -3.65
C VAL A 309 19.08 19.69 -2.83
N ALA A 310 18.68 19.27 -1.63
CA ALA A 310 17.93 20.13 -0.70
C ALA A 310 18.71 21.39 -0.29
N ALA A 311 20.01 21.26 -0.02
CA ALA A 311 20.88 22.40 0.29
C ALA A 311 20.90 23.41 -0.86
N MET A 312 21.04 22.95 -2.11
CA MET A 312 21.04 23.81 -3.30
C MET A 312 19.73 24.57 -3.50
N ALA A 313 18.59 23.92 -3.25
CA ALA A 313 17.27 24.55 -3.28
C ALA A 313 17.12 25.60 -2.16
N ALA A 314 17.57 25.27 -0.94
CA ALA A 314 17.55 26.18 0.20
C ALA A 314 18.41 27.43 -0.05
N LEU A 315 19.59 27.27 -0.64
CA LEU A 315 20.49 28.38 -0.97
C LEU A 315 19.86 29.35 -1.97
N GLN A 316 19.12 28.88 -2.96
CA GLN A 316 18.40 29.77 -3.88
C GLN A 316 17.30 30.56 -3.17
N ALA A 317 16.51 29.91 -2.31
CA ALA A 317 15.49 30.60 -1.53
C ALA A 317 16.09 31.66 -0.57
N ILE A 318 17.20 31.32 0.09
CA ILE A 318 17.91 32.23 1.00
C ILE A 318 18.54 33.40 0.24
N GLU A 319 19.16 33.15 -0.92
CA GLU A 319 19.70 34.21 -1.80
C GLU A 319 18.59 35.14 -2.31
N ALA A 320 17.38 34.62 -2.52
CA ALA A 320 16.19 35.40 -2.87
C ALA A 320 15.58 36.16 -1.67
N GLY A 321 16.16 36.01 -0.47
CA GLY A 321 15.73 36.72 0.74
C GLY A 321 14.65 36.00 1.57
N PHE A 322 14.40 34.72 1.32
CA PHE A 322 13.35 33.95 2.01
C PHE A 322 13.90 33.01 3.09
N GLN A 323 13.03 32.67 4.03
CA GLN A 323 13.25 31.62 5.01
C GLN A 323 12.96 30.25 4.40
N VAL A 324 13.72 29.24 4.84
CA VAL A 324 13.55 27.84 4.43
C VAL A 324 13.31 26.98 5.65
N ALA A 325 12.24 26.19 5.63
CA ALA A 325 11.98 25.19 6.67
C ALA A 325 12.37 23.80 6.16
N PHE A 326 13.31 23.13 6.83
CA PHE A 326 13.68 21.74 6.57
C PHE A 326 13.13 20.85 7.68
N MET A 327 12.33 19.87 7.31
CA MET A 327 11.69 18.95 8.25
C MET A 327 12.21 17.52 8.09
N ALA A 328 12.56 16.90 9.21
CA ALA A 328 12.86 15.47 9.30
C ALA A 328 11.89 14.73 10.25
N PRO A 329 11.63 13.43 10.01
CA PRO A 329 10.60 12.63 10.71
C PRO A 329 10.92 12.35 12.17
N THR A 330 12.20 12.28 12.50
CA THR A 330 12.68 11.99 13.85
C THR A 330 13.65 13.07 14.29
N GLU A 331 13.78 13.26 15.60
CA GLU A 331 14.75 14.19 16.16
C GLU A 331 16.18 13.81 15.76
N LEU A 332 16.50 12.50 15.78
CA LEU A 332 17.80 11.99 15.39
C LEU A 332 18.16 12.34 13.94
N LEU A 333 17.23 12.18 12.99
CA LEU A 333 17.49 12.54 11.60
C LEU A 333 17.60 14.05 11.42
N ALA A 334 16.77 14.82 12.13
CA ALA A 334 16.82 16.28 12.09
C ALA A 334 18.14 16.81 12.68
N GLU A 335 18.70 16.19 13.73
CA GLU A 335 20.01 16.52 14.29
C GLU A 335 21.15 16.18 13.32
N GLN A 336 21.08 15.01 12.66
CA GLN A 336 22.04 14.62 11.62
C GLN A 336 22.04 15.63 10.47
N HIS A 337 20.87 16.04 9.99
CA HIS A 337 20.74 17.08 8.96
C HIS A 337 21.27 18.43 9.45
N MET A 338 20.97 18.82 10.69
CA MET A 338 21.50 20.05 11.27
C MET A 338 23.04 20.04 11.31
N GLY A 339 23.67 18.94 11.71
CA GLY A 339 25.13 18.80 11.69
C GLY A 339 25.72 18.97 10.28
N ASN A 340 25.11 18.32 9.28
CA ASN A 340 25.53 18.46 7.88
C ASN A 340 25.36 19.91 7.37
N PHE A 341 24.20 20.52 7.64
CA PHE A 341 23.92 21.88 7.20
C PHE A 341 24.80 22.91 7.91
N LEU A 342 25.12 22.74 9.20
CA LEU A 342 26.08 23.61 9.90
C LEU A 342 27.44 23.59 9.21
N ALA A 343 27.99 22.40 8.97
CA ALA A 343 29.28 22.24 8.31
C ALA A 343 29.31 22.85 6.89
N TRP A 344 28.17 22.88 6.22
CA TRP A 344 28.03 23.39 4.85
C TRP A 344 27.72 24.88 4.76
N LEU A 345 26.91 25.41 5.66
CA LEU A 345 26.34 26.76 5.54
C LEU A 345 27.06 27.80 6.41
N GLU A 346 27.76 27.39 7.46
CA GLU A 346 28.57 28.30 8.28
C GLU A 346 29.69 29.00 7.47
N PRO A 347 30.45 28.33 6.57
CA PRO A 347 31.44 29.00 5.71
C PRO A 347 30.84 30.00 4.70
N LEU A 348 29.51 29.94 4.49
CA LEU A 348 28.76 30.84 3.63
C LEU A 348 28.10 31.98 4.43
N GLU A 349 28.31 32.04 5.74
CA GLU A 349 27.74 33.03 6.67
C GLU A 349 26.20 33.02 6.71
N ILE A 350 25.60 31.85 6.46
CA ILE A 350 24.15 31.69 6.44
C ILE A 350 23.67 31.29 7.83
N PRO A 351 22.71 32.01 8.43
CA PRO A 351 22.16 31.65 9.73
C PRO A 351 21.38 30.33 9.70
N LEU A 352 21.47 29.55 10.78
CA LEU A 352 20.67 28.36 11.02
C LEU A 352 19.89 28.47 12.32
N ALA A 353 18.65 27.95 12.33
CA ALA A 353 17.84 27.79 13.53
C ALA A 353 17.43 26.33 13.72
N TRP A 354 17.44 25.88 14.97
CA TRP A 354 16.97 24.56 15.36
C TRP A 354 15.64 24.68 16.10
N LEU A 355 14.65 23.88 15.70
CA LEU A 355 13.36 23.76 16.39
C LEU A 355 12.99 22.30 16.60
N SER A 356 13.21 21.82 17.83
CA SER A 356 12.91 20.46 18.26
C SER A 356 12.15 20.43 19.57
N GLY A 357 11.47 19.30 19.85
CA GLY A 357 10.73 19.07 21.09
C GLY A 357 11.62 19.05 22.34
N LYS A 358 12.92 18.79 22.18
CA LYS A 358 13.91 18.72 23.27
C LYS A 358 14.47 20.04 23.75
N LEU A 359 14.21 21.14 23.04
CA LEU A 359 14.77 22.42 23.42
C LEU A 359 14.22 22.87 24.78
N THR A 360 15.11 23.36 25.64
CA THR A 360 14.70 24.05 26.87
C THR A 360 13.85 25.25 26.51
N ALA A 361 12.93 25.64 27.41
CA ALA A 361 12.01 26.76 27.16
C ALA A 361 12.74 28.05 26.72
N ARG A 362 13.90 28.34 27.31
CA ARG A 362 14.72 29.51 26.95
C ARG A 362 15.38 29.40 25.57
N ALA A 363 15.95 28.23 25.24
CA ALA A 363 16.55 28.00 23.93
C ALA A 363 15.49 28.04 22.82
N ARG A 364 14.32 27.47 23.10
CA ARG A 364 13.16 27.51 22.23
C ARG A 364 12.66 28.93 21.99
N ASP A 365 12.50 29.73 23.04
CA ASP A 365 12.10 31.15 22.91
C ASP A 365 13.10 31.96 22.08
N THR A 366 14.40 31.68 22.25
CA THR A 366 15.46 32.31 21.43
C THR A 366 15.34 31.92 19.95
N ALA A 367 15.15 30.63 19.67
CA ALA A 367 14.94 30.15 18.30
C ALA A 367 13.68 30.75 17.68
N LEU A 368 12.55 30.78 18.41
CA LEU A 368 11.31 31.39 17.94
C LEU A 368 11.47 32.87 17.60
N LYS A 369 12.20 33.65 18.42
CA LYS A 369 12.50 35.06 18.13
C LYS A 369 13.36 35.22 16.88
N SER A 370 14.33 34.33 16.68
CA SER A 370 15.16 34.33 15.48
C SER A 370 14.33 34.04 14.23
N VAL A 371 13.45 33.03 14.26
CA VAL A 371 12.55 32.72 13.15
C VAL A 371 11.57 33.87 12.88
N ALA A 372 11.00 34.46 13.94
CA ALA A 372 10.08 35.59 13.84
C ALA A 372 10.74 36.90 13.36
N SER A 373 12.08 36.97 13.30
CA SER A 373 12.78 38.12 12.71
C SER A 373 12.59 38.25 11.20
N GLY A 374 12.21 37.14 10.53
CA GLY A 374 12.04 37.09 9.08
C GLY A 374 13.34 37.13 8.27
N GLN A 375 14.52 37.10 8.92
CA GLN A 375 15.80 37.08 8.21
C GLN A 375 15.97 35.81 7.37
N PRO A 376 16.60 35.89 6.18
CA PRO A 376 16.85 34.72 5.34
C PRO A 376 17.73 33.72 6.07
N MET A 377 17.24 32.50 6.26
CA MET A 377 17.91 31.47 7.05
C MET A 377 17.36 30.07 6.75
N LEU A 378 18.09 29.04 7.18
CA LEU A 378 17.61 27.66 7.20
C LEU A 378 17.14 27.28 8.61
N ILE A 379 15.87 26.87 8.72
CA ILE A 379 15.27 26.37 9.96
C ILE A 379 15.15 24.86 9.85
N VAL A 380 15.87 24.10 10.68
CA VAL A 380 15.78 22.64 10.71
C VAL A 380 14.96 22.22 11.93
N GLY A 381 14.07 21.25 11.75
CA GLY A 381 13.27 20.75 12.86
C GLY A 381 12.46 19.51 12.56
N THR A 382 11.63 19.13 13.54
CA THR A 382 10.68 18.01 13.43
C THR A 382 9.24 18.55 13.31
N HIS A 383 8.25 17.77 13.76
CA HIS A 383 6.86 18.21 13.86
C HIS A 383 6.65 19.50 14.68
N ALA A 384 7.64 19.91 15.48
CA ALA A 384 7.63 21.18 16.22
C ALA A 384 7.43 22.41 15.29
N LEU A 385 7.88 22.33 14.03
CA LEU A 385 7.73 23.41 13.04
C LEU A 385 6.26 23.73 12.71
N PHE A 386 5.33 22.79 12.91
CA PHE A 386 3.90 22.99 12.65
C PHE A 386 3.15 23.71 13.74
N GLN A 387 3.70 23.78 14.95
CA GLN A 387 2.98 24.31 16.10
C GLN A 387 2.59 25.77 15.84
N GLU A 388 1.39 26.18 16.27
CA GLU A 388 0.82 27.50 15.99
C GLU A 388 1.74 28.66 16.40
N GLN A 389 2.56 28.43 17.42
CA GLN A 389 3.51 29.41 17.97
C GLN A 389 4.70 29.72 17.04
N VAL A 390 5.00 28.87 16.06
CA VAL A 390 6.11 29.10 15.12
C VAL A 390 5.62 29.97 13.97
N ASP A 391 6.00 31.24 14.01
CA ASP A 391 5.68 32.24 12.99
C ASP A 391 6.82 32.36 11.98
N PHE A 392 6.50 32.24 10.69
CA PHE A 392 7.44 32.49 9.60
C PHE A 392 6.99 33.72 8.79
N PRO A 393 7.59 34.89 9.02
CA PRO A 393 7.22 36.11 8.29
C PRO A 393 7.49 36.02 6.79
N ASN A 394 8.52 35.28 6.36
CA ASN A 394 8.92 35.21 4.95
C ASN A 394 9.30 33.80 4.49
N LEU A 395 8.43 32.82 4.79
CA LEU A 395 8.65 31.42 4.35
C LEU A 395 8.51 31.29 2.84
N GLY A 396 9.61 30.96 2.17
CA GLY A 396 9.61 30.76 0.72
C GLY A 396 9.62 29.28 0.31
N LEU A 397 10.30 28.42 1.07
CA LEU A 397 10.49 27.02 0.72
C LEU A 397 10.35 26.13 1.95
N VAL A 398 9.62 25.04 1.78
CA VAL A 398 9.50 23.95 2.74
C VAL A 398 10.09 22.69 2.14
N ILE A 399 11.04 22.08 2.84
CA ILE A 399 11.67 20.82 2.47
C ILE A 399 11.24 19.76 3.48
N VAL A 400 10.72 18.64 3.00
CA VAL A 400 10.28 17.51 3.83
C VAL A 400 11.08 16.28 3.44
N ASP A 401 11.86 15.74 4.38
CA ASP A 401 12.56 14.47 4.20
C ASP A 401 11.73 13.29 4.69
N GLU A 402 11.81 12.15 4.01
CA GLU A 402 11.05 10.93 4.28
C GLU A 402 9.54 11.12 4.51
N GLN A 403 8.85 11.56 3.45
CA GLN A 403 7.42 11.90 3.44
C GLN A 403 6.47 10.88 4.11
N HIS A 404 6.75 9.59 3.99
CA HIS A 404 5.80 8.52 4.34
C HIS A 404 5.44 8.48 5.83
N ARG A 405 6.23 9.13 6.71
CA ARG A 405 5.93 9.22 8.15
C ARG A 405 5.08 10.44 8.54
N PHE A 406 4.76 11.33 7.60
CA PHE A 406 4.03 12.57 7.88
C PHE A 406 2.58 12.55 7.37
N GLY A 407 1.65 12.94 8.25
CA GLY A 407 0.23 12.99 7.94
C GLY A 407 -0.12 14.14 6.98
N VAL A 408 -1.19 13.96 6.19
CA VAL A 408 -1.68 14.96 5.22
C VAL A 408 -1.94 16.33 5.88
N HIS A 409 -2.43 16.35 7.12
CA HIS A 409 -2.77 17.56 7.86
C HIS A 409 -1.54 18.42 8.19
N GLN A 410 -0.39 17.79 8.43
CA GLN A 410 0.85 18.50 8.71
C GLN A 410 1.33 19.28 7.48
N ARG A 411 1.25 18.66 6.28
CA ARG A 411 1.62 19.34 5.02
C ARG A 411 0.77 20.58 4.73
N LEU A 412 -0.53 20.52 5.04
CA LEU A 412 -1.44 21.67 4.91
C LEU A 412 -1.07 22.79 5.89
N ALA A 413 -0.67 22.47 7.12
CA ALA A 413 -0.32 23.48 8.11
C ALA A 413 0.90 24.34 7.73
N LEU A 414 1.96 23.77 7.12
CA LEU A 414 3.10 24.57 6.65
C LEU A 414 2.78 25.40 5.40
N ARG A 415 1.90 24.88 4.53
CA ARG A 415 1.35 25.65 3.42
C ARG A 415 0.64 26.89 3.96
N ASP A 416 -0.26 26.68 4.91
CA ASP A 416 -1.12 27.75 5.43
C ASP A 416 -0.36 28.82 6.23
N LYS A 417 0.85 28.50 6.75
CA LYS A 417 1.72 29.49 7.41
C LYS A 417 2.26 30.57 6.47
N GLY A 418 2.39 30.31 5.16
CA GLY A 418 2.78 31.34 4.17
C GLY A 418 1.66 32.34 3.85
N GLN A 419 0.39 32.00 4.13
CA GLN A 419 -0.79 32.76 3.71
C GLN A 419 -0.83 34.19 4.24
N ARG A 420 -0.07 34.55 5.28
CA ARG A 420 0.01 35.93 5.79
C ARG A 420 0.50 36.93 4.74
N THR A 421 1.23 36.46 3.74
CA THR A 421 1.69 37.27 2.59
C THR A 421 0.80 37.13 1.34
N GLY A 422 -0.30 36.36 1.43
CA GLY A 422 -1.13 35.98 0.29
C GLY A 422 -0.44 35.03 -0.69
N LYS A 423 0.74 34.52 -0.36
CA LYS A 423 1.54 33.61 -1.18
C LYS A 423 1.81 32.31 -0.43
N GLN A 424 1.84 31.21 -1.15
CA GLN A 424 2.15 29.89 -0.62
C GLN A 424 3.65 29.61 -0.82
N PRO A 425 4.34 28.96 0.13
CA PRO A 425 5.72 28.55 -0.06
C PRO A 425 5.81 27.41 -1.08
N HIS A 426 6.93 27.34 -1.78
CA HIS A 426 7.30 26.16 -2.57
C HIS A 426 7.51 24.95 -1.65
N GLN A 427 7.21 23.75 -2.14
CA GLN A 427 7.36 22.50 -1.40
C GLN A 427 8.23 21.52 -2.17
N LEU A 428 9.32 21.12 -1.52
CA LEU A 428 10.21 20.05 -1.96
C LEU A 428 10.07 18.87 -1.01
N ILE A 429 9.74 17.71 -1.54
CA ILE A 429 9.58 16.50 -0.76
C ILE A 429 10.61 15.49 -1.22
N MET A 430 11.23 14.78 -0.28
CA MET A 430 12.27 13.81 -0.55
C MET A 430 11.89 12.45 0.02
N THR A 431 12.29 11.40 -0.67
CA THR A 431 12.19 10.05 -0.12
C THR A 431 13.31 9.16 -0.63
N ALA A 432 13.83 8.30 0.25
CA ALA A 432 14.79 7.29 -0.13
C ALA A 432 14.18 6.07 -0.83
N THR A 433 12.87 5.85 -0.69
CA THR A 433 12.21 4.69 -1.30
C THR A 433 11.90 4.99 -2.77
N PRO A 434 12.51 4.26 -3.73
CA PRO A 434 12.17 4.44 -5.13
C PRO A 434 10.73 3.98 -5.33
N ILE A 435 9.84 4.93 -5.64
CA ILE A 435 8.45 4.63 -5.95
C ILE A 435 8.39 4.42 -7.47
N PRO A 436 7.94 3.25 -7.97
CA PRO A 436 7.81 3.03 -9.40
C PRO A 436 7.08 4.20 -10.03
N ARG A 437 7.62 4.76 -11.12
CA ARG A 437 7.11 6.01 -11.70
C ARG A 437 5.61 5.97 -11.97
N THR A 438 5.10 4.81 -12.42
CA THR A 438 3.67 4.58 -12.65
C THR A 438 2.85 4.67 -11.36
N LEU A 439 3.36 4.14 -10.25
CA LEU A 439 2.74 4.25 -8.93
C LEU A 439 2.84 5.70 -8.41
N ALA A 440 3.96 6.37 -8.60
CA ALA A 440 4.12 7.78 -8.22
C ALA A 440 3.11 8.66 -8.96
N MET A 441 2.92 8.43 -10.26
CA MET A 441 1.92 9.11 -11.08
C MET A 441 0.46 8.77 -10.73
N ALA A 442 0.20 7.66 -10.05
CA ALA A 442 -1.15 7.30 -9.60
C ALA A 442 -1.42 7.81 -8.17
N VAL A 443 -0.45 7.64 -7.26
CA VAL A 443 -0.59 7.91 -5.83
C VAL A 443 -0.29 9.37 -5.49
N TYR A 444 0.73 9.95 -6.13
CA TYR A 444 1.21 11.32 -5.91
C TYR A 444 1.08 12.14 -7.19
N ALA A 445 0.00 11.93 -7.96
CA ALA A 445 -0.24 12.66 -9.20
C ALA A 445 -0.53 14.16 -8.99
N ASP A 446 -0.46 14.66 -7.77
CA ASP A 446 -0.41 16.07 -7.41
C ASP A 446 1.02 16.63 -7.43
N LEU A 447 2.05 15.79 -7.30
CA LEU A 447 3.47 16.19 -7.25
C LEU A 447 4.21 15.96 -8.58
N ASP A 448 5.03 16.91 -9.00
CA ASP A 448 6.03 16.68 -10.04
C ASP A 448 7.12 15.76 -9.50
N THR A 449 7.67 14.88 -10.33
CA THR A 449 8.62 13.84 -9.87
C THR A 449 9.99 14.02 -10.52
N SER A 450 11.02 14.08 -9.69
CA SER A 450 12.43 14.04 -10.08
C SER A 450 13.08 12.80 -9.50
N VAL A 451 13.91 12.12 -10.28
CA VAL A 451 14.63 10.92 -9.84
C VAL A 451 16.13 11.15 -9.97
N ILE A 452 16.85 10.96 -8.87
CA ILE A 452 18.31 10.84 -8.82
C ILE A 452 18.65 9.37 -9.06
N ASP A 453 18.88 9.04 -10.33
CA ASP A 453 19.11 7.69 -10.86
C ASP A 453 20.59 7.29 -10.94
N GLU A 454 21.48 8.12 -10.38
CA GLU A 454 22.92 7.85 -10.28
C GLU A 454 23.35 7.78 -8.81
N LEU A 455 24.10 6.73 -8.47
CA LEU A 455 24.78 6.62 -7.17
C LEU A 455 26.11 7.38 -7.20
N PRO A 456 26.59 7.92 -6.06
CA PRO A 456 27.90 8.54 -6.00
C PRO A 456 29.02 7.57 -6.40
N PRO A 457 30.08 8.05 -7.06
CA PRO A 457 31.21 7.21 -7.46
C PRO A 457 31.89 6.60 -6.23
N GLY A 458 32.29 5.32 -6.33
CA GLY A 458 32.98 4.58 -5.27
C GLY A 458 32.09 3.70 -4.38
N ARG A 459 30.75 3.77 -4.52
CA ARG A 459 29.84 2.88 -3.80
C ARG A 459 29.86 1.47 -4.38
N GLN A 460 30.15 0.48 -3.54
CA GLN A 460 30.11 -0.94 -3.91
C GLN A 460 28.69 -1.50 -3.76
N ALA A 461 28.35 -2.49 -4.61
CA ALA A 461 27.09 -3.21 -4.49
C ALA A 461 27.08 -4.07 -3.23
N ILE A 462 25.94 -4.12 -2.53
CA ILE A 462 25.77 -4.97 -1.35
C ILE A 462 25.51 -6.40 -1.80
N GLU A 463 26.26 -7.37 -1.27
CA GLU A 463 25.99 -8.80 -1.47
C GLU A 463 24.77 -9.22 -0.64
N THR A 464 23.69 -9.61 -1.31
CA THR A 464 22.42 -10.01 -0.66
C THR A 464 22.21 -11.52 -0.75
N ALA A 465 21.87 -12.15 0.38
CA ALA A 465 21.57 -13.59 0.45
C ALA A 465 20.26 -13.86 1.22
N VAL A 466 19.47 -14.84 0.76
CA VAL A 466 18.27 -15.33 1.43
C VAL A 466 18.54 -16.73 1.98
N LEU A 467 18.36 -16.92 3.28
CA LEU A 467 18.70 -18.15 3.99
C LEU A 467 17.51 -18.65 4.83
N PRO A 468 17.28 -19.98 4.91
CA PRO A 468 16.26 -20.53 5.80
C PRO A 468 16.71 -20.40 7.26
N ASP A 469 15.75 -20.26 8.19
CA ASP A 469 16.03 -20.08 9.64
C ASP A 469 16.91 -21.19 10.24
N SER A 470 16.84 -22.41 9.69
CA SER A 470 17.75 -23.51 10.06
C SER A 470 19.25 -23.18 9.95
N ARG A 471 19.64 -22.20 9.12
CA ARG A 471 21.02 -21.74 8.92
C ARG A 471 21.37 -20.51 9.75
N ARG A 472 20.50 -20.08 10.67
CA ARG A 472 20.74 -18.94 11.57
C ARG A 472 22.07 -19.02 12.34
N PRO A 473 22.55 -20.18 12.82
CA PRO A 473 23.86 -20.27 13.47
C PRO A 473 25.04 -19.84 12.57
N GLU A 474 24.95 -20.08 11.26
CA GLU A 474 25.98 -19.65 10.30
C GLU A 474 26.01 -18.12 10.16
N VAL A 475 24.84 -17.48 10.19
CA VAL A 475 24.73 -16.01 10.17
C VAL A 475 25.35 -15.41 11.43
N VAL A 476 25.07 -15.98 12.60
CA VAL A 476 25.66 -15.56 13.88
C VAL A 476 27.19 -15.68 13.84
N ALA A 477 27.73 -16.78 13.31
CA ALA A 477 29.18 -16.95 13.16
C ALA A 477 29.80 -15.93 12.19
N ARG A 478 29.11 -15.58 11.10
CA ARG A 478 29.57 -14.55 10.15
C ARG A 478 29.58 -13.16 10.79
N VAL A 479 28.54 -12.81 11.54
CA VAL A 479 28.48 -11.55 12.31
C VAL A 479 29.65 -11.48 13.29
N HIS A 480 29.91 -12.56 14.03
CA HIS A 480 31.03 -12.62 14.96
C HIS A 480 32.39 -12.39 14.27
N ALA A 481 32.64 -13.04 13.13
CA ALA A 481 33.87 -12.85 12.37
C ALA A 481 34.03 -11.40 11.89
N ALA A 482 32.98 -10.83 11.28
CA ALA A 482 33.00 -9.44 10.81
C ALA A 482 33.26 -8.44 11.94
N CYS A 483 32.58 -8.61 13.09
CA CYS A 483 32.78 -7.76 14.25
C CYS A 483 34.21 -7.84 14.81
N ARG A 484 34.83 -9.02 14.80
CA ARG A 484 36.24 -9.19 15.21
C ARG A 484 37.24 -8.57 14.24
N GLU A 485 36.86 -8.36 12.99
CA GLU A 485 37.63 -7.62 11.99
C GLU A 485 37.44 -6.10 12.12
N GLY A 486 36.70 -5.63 13.13
CA GLY A 486 36.44 -4.22 13.40
C GLY A 486 35.25 -3.64 12.63
N GLN A 487 34.43 -4.49 12.00
CA GLN A 487 33.19 -4.06 11.37
C GLN A 487 32.04 -4.04 12.38
N GLN A 488 30.93 -3.40 12.01
CA GLN A 488 29.72 -3.37 12.84
C GLN A 488 28.56 -4.03 12.12
N ALA A 489 27.60 -4.55 12.87
CA ALA A 489 26.45 -5.25 12.32
C ALA A 489 25.11 -4.77 12.91
N TYR A 490 24.06 -4.82 12.10
CA TYR A 490 22.68 -4.63 12.52
C TYR A 490 21.94 -5.97 12.49
N TRP A 491 21.18 -6.26 13.55
CA TRP A 491 20.26 -7.38 13.62
C TRP A 491 18.83 -6.88 13.82
N VAL A 492 18.05 -6.85 12.74
CA VAL A 492 16.67 -6.32 12.75
C VAL A 492 15.66 -7.45 13.01
N CYS A 493 14.86 -7.29 14.05
CA CYS A 493 13.75 -8.18 14.40
C CYS A 493 12.43 -7.53 13.97
N THR A 494 11.79 -8.09 12.94
CA THR A 494 10.44 -7.71 12.49
C THR A 494 9.42 -8.71 13.02
N LEU A 495 8.21 -8.27 13.35
CA LEU A 495 7.06 -9.16 13.52
C LEU A 495 6.02 -8.93 12.41
N ILE A 496 5.21 -9.95 12.17
CA ILE A 496 4.13 -9.93 11.18
C ILE A 496 2.85 -9.26 11.75
N GLU A 497 2.77 -9.10 13.07
CA GLU A 497 1.61 -8.52 13.77
C GLU A 497 1.89 -7.06 14.15
N ASP A 498 0.90 -6.18 13.94
CA ASP A 498 0.92 -4.74 14.26
C ASP A 498 0.87 -4.48 15.78
N SER A 499 1.80 -5.05 16.56
CA SER A 499 1.90 -4.85 18.00
C SER A 499 3.32 -4.50 18.42
N GLU A 500 3.55 -3.22 18.70
CA GLU A 500 4.83 -2.72 19.22
C GLU A 500 5.29 -3.43 20.51
N ALA A 501 4.36 -3.98 21.28
CA ALA A 501 4.66 -4.74 22.50
C ALA A 501 5.28 -6.10 22.18
N LEU A 502 4.75 -6.81 21.18
CA LEU A 502 5.30 -8.09 20.74
C LEU A 502 6.67 -7.88 20.08
N GLU A 503 6.83 -6.83 19.28
CA GLU A 503 8.11 -6.54 18.58
C GLU A 503 9.25 -6.32 19.57
N ALA A 504 8.99 -5.53 20.62
CA ALA A 504 9.95 -5.29 21.68
C ALA A 504 10.35 -6.59 22.39
N GLN A 505 9.41 -7.50 22.67
CA GLN A 505 9.70 -8.79 23.30
C GLN A 505 10.59 -9.68 22.42
N ALA A 506 10.30 -9.76 21.13
CA ALA A 506 11.11 -10.54 20.18
C ALA A 506 12.55 -10.00 20.06
N ALA A 507 12.70 -8.67 20.05
CA ALA A 507 14.01 -8.02 20.03
C ALA A 507 14.78 -8.24 21.34
N GLU A 508 14.11 -8.15 22.50
CA GLU A 508 14.72 -8.46 23.81
C GLU A 508 15.20 -9.91 23.93
N GLU A 509 14.39 -10.88 23.47
CA GLU A 509 14.77 -12.30 23.48
C GLU A 509 15.97 -12.55 22.57
N THR A 510 15.94 -11.98 21.36
CA THR A 510 17.06 -12.07 20.41
C THR A 510 18.32 -11.43 20.97
N TYR A 511 18.21 -10.27 21.61
CA TYR A 511 19.32 -9.61 22.29
C TYR A 511 19.94 -10.49 23.39
N ARG A 512 19.12 -11.10 24.26
CA ARG A 512 19.61 -12.02 25.29
C ARG A 512 20.32 -13.23 24.68
N SER A 513 19.72 -13.83 23.65
CA SER A 513 20.28 -15.00 22.96
C SER A 513 21.62 -14.69 22.30
N LEU A 514 21.71 -13.58 21.56
CA LEU A 514 22.95 -13.15 20.90
C LEU A 514 24.02 -12.75 21.91
N SER A 515 23.64 -12.07 23.01
CA SER A 515 24.58 -11.71 24.08
C SER A 515 25.16 -12.94 24.79
N ALA A 516 24.36 -13.99 24.95
CA ALA A 516 24.84 -15.26 25.50
C ALA A 516 25.72 -16.04 24.50
N ALA A 517 25.40 -15.98 23.20
CA ALA A 517 26.13 -16.68 22.15
C ALA A 517 27.46 -15.99 21.79
N LEU A 518 27.53 -14.67 21.93
CA LEU A 518 28.64 -13.81 21.49
C LEU A 518 29.17 -12.95 22.66
N PRO A 519 29.69 -13.54 23.75
CA PRO A 519 30.08 -12.81 24.96
C PRO A 519 31.27 -11.86 24.74
N GLU A 520 32.01 -12.01 23.64
CA GLU A 520 33.15 -11.16 23.27
C GLU A 520 32.72 -9.86 22.58
N LEU A 521 31.47 -9.76 22.10
CA LEU A 521 30.98 -8.59 21.37
C LEU A 521 30.22 -7.64 22.29
N ARG A 522 30.33 -6.35 22.00
CA ARG A 522 29.58 -5.27 22.66
C ARG A 522 28.25 -5.11 21.96
N ILE A 523 27.24 -5.79 22.47
CA ILE A 523 25.90 -5.83 21.87
C ILE A 523 24.99 -4.83 22.60
N ALA A 524 24.16 -4.10 21.85
CA ALA A 524 23.11 -3.26 22.43
C ALA A 524 21.75 -3.53 21.78
N LEU A 525 20.69 -3.06 22.43
CA LEU A 525 19.31 -3.21 22.00
C LEU A 525 18.65 -1.84 21.80
N VAL A 526 17.93 -1.66 20.68
CA VAL A 526 17.10 -0.47 20.42
C VAL A 526 15.72 -0.87 19.92
N HIS A 527 14.65 -0.51 20.65
CA HIS A 527 13.26 -0.75 20.22
C HIS A 527 12.32 0.41 20.57
N GLY A 528 11.12 0.41 19.99
CA GLY A 528 10.18 1.55 20.01
C GLY A 528 9.83 2.06 21.40
N ARG A 529 9.75 1.15 22.38
CA ARG A 529 9.34 1.46 23.77
C ARG A 529 10.44 2.05 24.65
N MET A 530 11.70 2.11 24.18
CA MET A 530 12.79 2.73 24.95
C MET A 530 12.64 4.25 24.99
N LYS A 531 13.12 4.88 26.06
CA LYS A 531 13.16 6.34 26.18
C LYS A 531 14.08 6.92 25.11
N SER A 532 13.73 8.09 24.58
CA SER A 532 14.49 8.72 23.49
C SER A 532 15.96 8.98 23.84
N ALA A 533 16.25 9.40 25.08
CA ALA A 533 17.62 9.63 25.55
C ALA A 533 18.48 8.36 25.53
N ASP A 534 17.90 7.22 25.95
CA ASP A 534 18.61 5.93 25.97
C ASP A 534 18.91 5.45 24.54
N LYS A 535 17.94 5.61 23.62
CA LYS A 535 18.13 5.30 22.19
C LYS A 535 19.28 6.09 21.60
N GLU A 536 19.32 7.39 21.86
CA GLU A 536 20.36 8.27 21.31
C GLU A 536 21.74 7.95 21.86
N GLN A 537 21.84 7.66 23.15
CA GLN A 537 23.10 7.23 23.74
C GLN A 537 23.61 5.94 23.08
N ILE A 538 22.72 4.97 22.86
CA ILE A 538 23.08 3.71 22.20
C ILE A 538 23.46 3.93 20.74
N MET A 539 22.69 4.74 20.00
CA MET A 539 23.00 5.05 18.60
C MET A 539 24.32 5.82 18.45
N ALA A 540 24.62 6.75 19.38
CA ALA A 540 25.90 7.45 19.41
C ALA A 540 27.07 6.49 19.71
N ALA A 541 26.91 5.62 20.71
CA ALA A 541 27.87 4.57 21.03
C ALA A 541 28.03 3.51 19.93
N PHE A 542 27.01 3.34 19.09
CA PHE A 542 27.15 2.51 17.89
C PHE A 542 27.91 3.29 16.82
N LYS A 543 27.57 4.55 16.56
CA LYS A 543 28.24 5.37 15.56
C LYS A 543 29.74 5.62 15.83
N ASP A 544 30.15 5.69 17.10
CA ASP A 544 31.54 5.90 17.48
C ASP A 544 32.39 4.60 17.53
N GLY A 545 31.79 3.45 17.19
CA GLY A 545 32.46 2.15 17.23
C GLY A 545 32.59 1.55 18.64
N SER A 546 31.89 2.09 19.65
CA SER A 546 31.86 1.53 21.00
C SER A 546 31.01 0.27 21.13
N LEU A 547 30.18 -0.03 20.13
CA LEU A 547 29.31 -1.20 20.07
C LEU A 547 29.55 -1.96 18.76
N ASP A 548 29.55 -3.29 18.80
CA ASP A 548 29.86 -4.13 17.64
C ASP A 548 28.59 -4.59 16.91
N LEU A 549 27.52 -4.87 17.66
CA LEU A 549 26.26 -5.37 17.13
C LEU A 549 25.06 -4.63 17.73
N LEU A 550 24.19 -4.12 16.87
CA LEU A 550 22.94 -3.49 17.27
C LEU A 550 21.74 -4.38 16.96
N VAL A 551 21.09 -4.90 18.00
CA VAL A 551 19.81 -5.61 17.88
C VAL A 551 18.69 -4.58 17.95
N ALA A 552 17.75 -4.63 17.02
CA ALA A 552 16.70 -3.62 17.01
C ALA A 552 15.43 -4.03 16.26
N THR A 553 14.36 -3.25 16.44
CA THR A 553 13.13 -3.36 15.65
C THR A 553 13.18 -2.42 14.43
N THR A 554 12.10 -2.32 13.67
CA THR A 554 11.89 -1.40 12.53
C THR A 554 12.12 0.09 12.84
N VAL A 555 12.39 0.43 14.11
CA VAL A 555 12.66 1.79 14.58
C VAL A 555 13.96 2.37 14.01
N ILE A 556 14.93 1.54 13.62
CA ILE A 556 16.16 2.03 12.95
C ILE A 556 15.98 2.30 11.45
N GLU A 557 14.82 2.00 10.84
CA GLU A 557 14.60 2.20 9.39
C GLU A 557 14.83 3.65 8.91
N VAL A 558 14.97 4.61 9.83
CA VAL A 558 15.09 6.03 9.50
C VAL A 558 16.54 6.51 9.57
N GLY A 559 17.27 6.29 8.47
CA GLY A 559 18.28 7.22 7.95
C GLY A 559 19.52 7.54 8.81
N VAL A 560 19.82 6.75 9.84
CA VAL A 560 21.05 6.92 10.62
C VAL A 560 22.23 6.38 9.82
N ASP A 561 23.16 7.26 9.46
CA ASP A 561 24.37 6.92 8.73
C ASP A 561 25.49 6.56 9.72
N VAL A 562 25.90 5.28 9.71
CA VAL A 562 27.01 4.74 10.51
C VAL A 562 28.10 4.27 9.53
N PRO A 563 29.28 4.94 9.52
CA PRO A 563 30.33 4.71 8.53
C PRO A 563 31.06 3.37 8.65
#